data_AF-A0A521MJY1-F1
#
_entry.id   AF-A0A521MJY1-F1
#
_cell.length_a   1.000
_cell.length_b   1.000
_cell.length_c   1.000
_cell.angle_alpha   90.00
_cell.angle_beta   90.00
_cell.angle_gamma   90.00
#
_symmetry.space_group_name_H-M   'P 1'
#
loop_
_entity.id
_entity.type
_entity.pdbx_description
1 polymer ?
#
loop_
_entity_poly.entity_id
_entity_poly.type
_entity_poly.pdbx_seq_one_letter_code
_entity_poly.pdbx_strand_id
1 'polypeptide(L)'
;MSADPAQWTVDTAGGRITTAIPVTSYLPVVNEPVALWWLDGTPYVIGPMTSKAGEGTVVTVAGGLVTLDTDFGTVKVPYSSTLTPSSGELWKLMWQGGGYAVSKMSTSPPTVVPLPPPAPPGQVKAHEDVFRANQSGSFRTSGGAAAWWTDQVWSADSHVGAWFYGTKIRDTIPATAVIQTVEVYAPIASVQVNAASNVAVHGDLSKGGAPSFGASYPTTLNGWTQLANTVGELLRSGGGAAGIGINHGGYLAFKSLTEDALSGAIRIRSIY
;
A
#
# COMPACT_ATOMS: atom_id res chain seq x y z
N MET A 1 -24.94 -22.57 -7.90
CA MET A 1 -24.18 -22.38 -6.63
C MET A 1 -25.08 -21.73 -5.60
N SER A 2 -25.11 -22.21 -4.35
CA SER A 2 -25.68 -21.49 -3.19
C SER A 2 -24.55 -21.17 -2.22
N ALA A 3 -24.49 -19.94 -1.69
CA ALA A 3 -23.41 -19.45 -0.83
C ALA A 3 -23.83 -19.46 0.64
N ASP A 4 -23.37 -20.47 1.38
CA ASP A 4 -23.29 -20.47 2.85
C ASP A 4 -21.84 -20.10 3.21
N PRO A 5 -21.57 -19.18 4.17
CA PRO A 5 -20.22 -18.74 4.52
C PRO A 5 -19.27 -19.85 4.99
N ALA A 6 -19.74 -21.07 5.26
CA ALA A 6 -18.89 -22.19 5.67
C ALA A 6 -18.50 -23.15 4.54
N GLN A 7 -19.28 -23.23 3.44
CA GLN A 7 -19.10 -24.23 2.38
C GLN A 7 -19.73 -23.78 1.06
N TRP A 8 -19.05 -24.00 -0.07
CA TRP A 8 -19.60 -23.68 -1.39
C TRP A 8 -20.00 -24.94 -2.15
N THR A 9 -21.18 -24.92 -2.76
CA THR A 9 -21.69 -26.02 -3.59
C THR A 9 -21.49 -25.72 -5.07
N VAL A 10 -20.79 -26.62 -5.77
CA VAL A 10 -20.46 -26.51 -7.20
C VAL A 10 -21.05 -27.70 -7.94
N ASP A 11 -21.70 -27.41 -9.07
CA ASP A 11 -22.22 -28.44 -9.97
C ASP A 11 -21.13 -28.83 -10.98
N THR A 12 -20.78 -30.12 -11.02
CA THR A 12 -19.80 -30.69 -11.96
C THR A 12 -20.48 -31.73 -12.86
N ALA A 13 -19.79 -32.19 -13.90
CA ALA A 13 -20.30 -33.28 -14.76
C ALA A 13 -20.58 -34.58 -13.97
N GLY A 14 -19.91 -34.79 -12.83
CA GLY A 14 -20.13 -35.93 -11.93
C GLY A 14 -21.21 -35.70 -10.86
N GLY A 15 -21.89 -34.55 -10.86
CA GLY A 15 -22.89 -34.16 -9.87
C GLY A 15 -22.50 -32.96 -9.02
N ARG A 16 -23.36 -32.62 -8.06
CA ARG A 16 -23.16 -31.52 -7.11
C ARG A 16 -22.18 -31.94 -6.03
N ILE A 17 -21.12 -31.17 -5.84
CA ILE A 17 -20.10 -31.39 -4.82
C ILE A 17 -19.99 -30.19 -3.89
N THR A 18 -19.55 -30.43 -2.66
CA THR A 18 -19.22 -29.39 -1.69
C THR A 18 -17.71 -29.15 -1.71
N THR A 19 -17.32 -27.88 -1.74
CA THR A 19 -15.91 -27.45 -1.80
C THR A 19 -15.46 -26.88 -0.46
N ALA A 20 -14.16 -27.00 -0.19
CA ALA A 20 -13.52 -26.34 0.93
C ALA A 20 -13.48 -24.81 0.70
N ILE A 21 -13.27 -24.07 1.79
CA ILE A 21 -13.20 -22.59 1.77
C ILE A 21 -12.20 -22.12 0.70
N PRO A 22 -12.51 -21.06 -0.06
CA PRO A 22 -11.62 -20.58 -1.11
C PRO A 22 -10.27 -20.17 -0.54
N VAL A 23 -9.20 -20.55 -1.24
CA VAL A 23 -7.83 -20.14 -0.93
C VAL A 23 -7.49 -18.75 -1.47
N THR A 24 -8.48 -18.04 -2.03
CA THR A 24 -8.30 -16.74 -2.70
C THR A 24 -9.35 -15.72 -2.23
N SER A 25 -9.07 -14.43 -2.48
CA SER A 25 -9.99 -13.33 -2.20
C SER A 25 -11.13 -13.19 -3.24
N TYR A 26 -11.31 -14.18 -4.11
CA TYR A 26 -12.33 -14.20 -5.15
C TYR A 26 -13.63 -14.78 -4.60
N LEU A 27 -14.75 -14.11 -4.89
CA LEU A 27 -16.08 -14.54 -4.50
C LEU A 27 -16.95 -14.65 -5.77
N PRO A 28 -17.27 -15.86 -6.25
CA PRO A 28 -18.09 -16.08 -7.44
C PRO A 28 -19.53 -15.66 -7.20
N VAL A 29 -20.20 -15.26 -8.28
CA VAL A 29 -21.66 -15.08 -8.27
C VAL A 29 -22.35 -16.44 -8.38
N VAL A 30 -23.58 -16.53 -7.88
CA VAL A 30 -24.45 -17.69 -8.06
C VAL A 30 -24.50 -18.07 -9.55
N ASN A 31 -24.18 -19.34 -9.85
CA ASN A 31 -24.15 -19.95 -11.19
C ASN A 31 -23.01 -19.46 -12.10
N GLU A 32 -21.99 -18.83 -11.53
CA GLU A 32 -20.76 -18.52 -12.25
C GLU A 32 -19.91 -19.79 -12.43
N PRO A 33 -19.38 -20.05 -13.65
CA PRO A 33 -18.40 -21.12 -13.87
C PRO A 33 -17.09 -20.83 -13.13
N VAL A 34 -16.65 -21.79 -12.30
CA VAL A 34 -15.43 -21.68 -11.49
C VAL A 34 -14.44 -22.79 -11.81
N ALA A 35 -13.15 -22.49 -11.66
CA ALA A 35 -12.09 -23.47 -11.71
C ALA A 35 -11.90 -24.13 -10.32
N LEU A 36 -11.75 -25.45 -10.32
CA LEU A 36 -11.52 -26.25 -9.13
C LEU A 36 -10.11 -26.85 -9.16
N TRP A 37 -9.46 -26.87 -7.99
CA TRP A 37 -8.22 -27.60 -7.77
C TRP A 37 -8.44 -28.67 -6.71
N TRP A 38 -8.13 -29.92 -7.07
CA TRP A 38 -8.14 -31.04 -6.14
C TRP A 38 -6.78 -31.18 -5.48
N LEU A 39 -6.74 -31.03 -4.16
CA LEU A 39 -5.56 -31.26 -3.33
C LEU A 39 -5.93 -32.34 -2.31
N ASP A 40 -5.23 -33.47 -2.35
CA ASP A 40 -5.44 -34.63 -1.46
C ASP A 40 -6.91 -35.05 -1.35
N GLY A 41 -7.61 -35.09 -2.49
CA GLY A 41 -9.03 -35.48 -2.55
C GLY A 41 -10.02 -34.41 -2.07
N THR A 42 -9.54 -33.21 -1.71
CA THR A 42 -10.39 -32.08 -1.32
C THR A 42 -10.45 -31.05 -2.46
N PRO A 43 -11.65 -30.67 -2.95
CA PRO A 43 -11.79 -29.66 -3.98
C PRO A 43 -11.78 -28.25 -3.39
N TYR A 44 -10.94 -27.38 -3.97
CA TYR A 44 -10.83 -25.96 -3.65
C TYR A 44 -11.23 -25.10 -4.84
N VAL A 45 -12.00 -24.05 -4.60
CA VAL A 45 -12.25 -23.03 -5.63
C VAL A 45 -11.06 -22.08 -5.71
N ILE A 46 -10.43 -22.01 -6.88
CA ILE A 46 -9.24 -21.19 -7.09
C ILE A 46 -9.54 -19.87 -7.81
N GLY A 47 -10.65 -19.81 -8.54
CA GLY A 47 -11.00 -18.63 -9.32
C GLY A 47 -12.10 -18.88 -10.36
N PRO A 48 -12.41 -17.89 -11.19
CA PRO A 48 -13.34 -18.03 -12.30
C PRO A 48 -12.77 -18.94 -13.39
N MET A 49 -13.62 -19.63 -14.14
CA MET A 49 -13.20 -20.46 -15.29
C MET A 49 -12.67 -19.61 -16.46
N THR A 50 -13.12 -18.36 -16.54
CA THR A 50 -12.63 -17.37 -17.50
C THR A 50 -12.00 -16.21 -16.74
N SER A 51 -10.77 -15.85 -17.11
CA SER A 51 -10.09 -14.69 -16.54
C SER A 51 -10.97 -13.45 -16.65
N LYS A 52 -11.06 -12.71 -15.54
CA LYS A 52 -11.81 -11.45 -15.51
C LYS A 52 -10.85 -10.27 -15.59
N ALA A 53 -11.27 -9.22 -16.30
CA ALA A 53 -10.50 -8.00 -16.46
C ALA A 53 -10.18 -7.34 -15.11
N GLY A 54 -8.92 -7.01 -14.87
CA GLY A 54 -8.51 -6.28 -13.66
C GLY A 54 -8.71 -4.77 -13.74
N GLU A 55 -8.97 -4.25 -14.93
CA GLU A 55 -9.10 -2.82 -15.23
C GLU A 55 -9.83 -2.60 -16.56
N GLY A 56 -10.23 -1.36 -16.84
CA GLY A 56 -10.84 -0.96 -18.10
C GLY A 56 -10.95 0.55 -18.26
N THR A 57 -11.21 1.01 -19.48
CA THR A 57 -11.37 2.43 -19.81
C THR A 57 -12.84 2.81 -19.85
N VAL A 58 -13.22 3.90 -19.17
CA VAL A 58 -14.61 4.35 -19.11
C VAL A 58 -15.09 4.78 -20.49
N VAL A 59 -16.17 4.15 -20.96
CA VAL A 59 -16.84 4.52 -22.22
C VAL A 59 -18.02 5.43 -21.91
N THR A 60 -18.92 4.98 -21.03
CA THR A 60 -20.13 5.72 -20.63
C THR A 60 -20.43 5.56 -19.15
N VAL A 61 -21.12 6.54 -18.57
CA VAL A 61 -21.58 6.53 -17.19
C VAL A 61 -23.07 6.88 -17.18
N ALA A 62 -23.90 5.99 -16.64
CA ALA A 62 -25.34 6.20 -16.58
C ALA A 62 -25.99 5.41 -15.43
N GLY A 63 -26.83 6.07 -14.65
CA GLY A 63 -27.68 5.42 -13.65
C GLY A 63 -26.91 4.64 -12.57
N GLY A 64 -25.79 5.19 -12.06
CA GLY A 64 -24.95 4.53 -11.06
C GLY A 64 -24.13 3.34 -11.60
N LEU A 65 -24.11 3.15 -12.91
CA LEU A 65 -23.30 2.16 -13.60
C LEU A 65 -22.27 2.84 -14.48
N VAL A 66 -21.10 2.21 -14.58
CA VAL A 66 -20.04 2.58 -15.51
C VAL A 66 -19.85 1.46 -16.52
N THR A 67 -19.79 1.82 -17.79
CA THR A 67 -19.43 0.92 -18.89
C THR A 67 -17.95 1.09 -19.15
N LEU A 68 -17.19 0.01 -19.00
CA LEU A 68 -15.74 -0.03 -19.17
C LEU A 68 -15.40 -0.91 -20.36
N ASP A 69 -14.54 -0.42 -21.24
CA ASP A 69 -13.89 -1.23 -22.27
C ASP A 69 -12.66 -1.91 -21.68
N THR A 70 -12.54 -3.23 -21.86
CA THR A 70 -11.46 -4.04 -21.28
C THR A 70 -10.87 -4.96 -22.33
N ASP A 71 -9.70 -5.53 -22.06
CA ASP A 71 -9.07 -6.53 -22.94
C ASP A 71 -9.93 -7.79 -23.16
N PHE A 72 -10.92 -8.01 -22.29
CA PHE A 72 -11.86 -9.13 -22.34
C PHE A 72 -13.25 -8.71 -22.86
N GLY A 73 -13.36 -7.52 -23.46
CA GLY A 73 -14.59 -6.92 -23.95
C GLY A 73 -15.21 -5.91 -22.98
N THR A 74 -16.37 -5.37 -23.36
CA THR A 74 -17.03 -4.32 -22.59
C THR A 74 -17.78 -4.90 -21.38
N VAL A 75 -17.56 -4.32 -20.21
CA VAL A 75 -18.26 -4.69 -18.97
C VAL A 75 -19.04 -3.50 -18.42
N LYS A 76 -20.21 -3.78 -17.84
CA LYS A 76 -21.05 -2.77 -17.17
C LYS A 76 -21.16 -3.12 -15.69
N VAL A 77 -20.64 -2.24 -14.83
CA VAL A 77 -20.52 -2.51 -13.39
C VAL A 77 -20.94 -1.30 -12.56
N PRO A 78 -21.44 -1.50 -11.33
CA PRO A 78 -21.58 -0.42 -10.36
C PRO A 78 -20.24 0.18 -9.94
N TYR A 79 -20.29 1.42 -9.46
CA TYR A 79 -19.17 2.14 -8.86
C TYR A 79 -19.64 2.87 -7.59
N SER A 80 -18.70 3.36 -6.77
CA SER A 80 -19.05 4.09 -5.56
C SER A 80 -19.70 5.43 -5.89
N SER A 81 -20.84 5.74 -5.28
CA SER A 81 -21.55 7.01 -5.47
C SER A 81 -20.74 8.24 -5.05
N THR A 82 -19.69 8.06 -4.25
CA THR A 82 -18.76 9.10 -3.84
C THR A 82 -17.70 9.44 -4.90
N LEU A 83 -17.64 8.66 -5.98
CA LEU A 83 -16.71 8.87 -7.07
C LEU A 83 -17.46 9.34 -8.32
N THR A 84 -16.79 10.06 -9.20
CA THR A 84 -17.39 10.59 -10.44
C THR A 84 -16.57 10.12 -11.64
N PRO A 85 -16.84 8.93 -12.20
CA PRO A 85 -16.17 8.46 -13.40
C PRO A 85 -16.46 9.36 -14.58
N SER A 86 -15.47 9.56 -15.43
CA SER A 86 -15.59 10.30 -16.68
C SER A 86 -15.09 9.46 -17.86
N SER A 87 -15.67 9.66 -19.04
CA SER A 87 -15.26 8.95 -20.26
C SER A 87 -13.77 9.16 -20.55
N GLY A 88 -13.09 8.09 -20.99
CA GLY A 88 -11.66 8.05 -21.29
C GLY A 88 -10.74 7.77 -20.08
N GLU A 89 -11.28 7.66 -18.88
CA GLU A 89 -10.47 7.36 -17.69
C GLU A 89 -10.21 5.85 -17.54
N LEU A 90 -8.99 5.47 -17.14
CA LEU A 90 -8.68 4.10 -16.74
C LEU A 90 -9.15 3.85 -15.31
N TRP A 91 -9.80 2.72 -15.06
CA TRP A 91 -10.39 2.37 -13.78
C TRP A 91 -10.09 0.92 -13.38
N LYS A 92 -9.88 0.71 -12.08
CA LYS A 92 -9.63 -0.62 -11.49
C LYS A 92 -10.94 -1.37 -11.29
N LEU A 93 -10.94 -2.65 -11.67
CA LEU A 93 -12.04 -3.59 -11.47
C LEU A 93 -11.73 -4.58 -10.35
N MET A 94 -12.73 -4.89 -9.54
CA MET A 94 -12.72 -6.00 -8.59
C MET A 94 -13.92 -6.91 -8.77
N TRP A 95 -13.73 -8.19 -8.43
CA TRP A 95 -14.70 -9.27 -8.68
C TRP A 95 -14.99 -10.04 -7.39
N GLN A 96 -15.68 -9.40 -6.45
CA GLN A 96 -16.05 -9.97 -5.16
C GLN A 96 -17.58 -9.99 -5.02
N GLY A 97 -18.22 -11.07 -5.47
CA GLY A 97 -19.68 -11.17 -5.50
C GLY A 97 -20.32 -10.44 -6.67
N GLY A 98 -19.54 -10.09 -7.69
CA GLY A 98 -19.93 -9.31 -8.85
C GLY A 98 -18.83 -8.35 -9.27
N GLY A 99 -18.96 -7.75 -10.45
CA GLY A 99 -18.04 -6.72 -10.91
C GLY A 99 -18.30 -5.39 -10.22
N TYR A 100 -17.24 -4.71 -9.79
CA TYR A 100 -17.32 -3.38 -9.19
C TYR A 100 -16.13 -2.52 -9.62
N ALA A 101 -16.39 -1.30 -10.05
CA ALA A 101 -15.35 -0.32 -10.38
C ALA A 101 -14.95 0.45 -9.11
N VAL A 102 -13.71 0.24 -8.67
CA VAL A 102 -13.28 0.61 -7.31
C VAL A 102 -12.63 1.99 -7.27
N SER A 103 -11.81 2.32 -8.26
CA SER A 103 -11.10 3.60 -8.30
C SER A 103 -10.56 3.93 -9.67
N LYS A 104 -10.39 5.22 -9.94
CA LYS A 104 -9.65 5.74 -11.07
C LYS A 104 -8.18 5.36 -10.92
N MET A 105 -7.61 4.78 -11.96
CA MET A 105 -6.18 4.48 -12.04
C MET A 105 -5.45 5.68 -12.63
N SER A 106 -4.27 5.98 -12.11
CA SER A 106 -3.38 6.93 -12.76
C SER A 106 -2.96 6.36 -14.11
N THR A 107 -3.24 7.09 -15.19
CA THR A 107 -2.73 6.79 -16.53
C THR A 107 -1.35 7.39 -16.77
N SER A 108 -0.83 8.18 -15.81
CA SER A 108 0.56 8.58 -15.83
C SER A 108 1.41 7.35 -15.50
N PRO A 109 2.42 7.00 -16.33
CA PRO A 109 3.45 6.07 -15.88
C PRO A 109 3.97 6.57 -14.51
N PRO A 110 4.42 5.67 -13.61
CA PRO A 110 5.22 6.14 -12.48
C PRO A 110 6.25 7.09 -13.06
N THR A 111 6.28 8.34 -12.58
CA THR A 111 7.07 9.39 -13.20
C THR A 111 8.50 8.90 -13.33
N VAL A 112 8.90 8.50 -14.53
CA VAL A 112 10.32 8.31 -14.84
C VAL A 112 10.82 9.73 -14.85
N VAL A 113 11.47 10.15 -13.76
CA VAL A 113 12.16 11.42 -13.70
C VAL A 113 13.09 11.43 -14.93
N PRO A 114 12.94 12.38 -15.86
CA PRO A 114 13.86 12.48 -16.98
C PRO A 114 15.28 12.52 -16.42
N LEU A 115 16.15 11.63 -16.86
CA LEU A 115 17.58 11.81 -16.63
C LEU A 115 17.93 13.22 -17.15
N PRO A 116 18.45 14.12 -16.31
CA PRO A 116 18.82 15.45 -16.76
C PRO A 116 19.81 15.32 -17.93
N PRO A 117 19.79 16.23 -18.93
CA PRO A 117 20.82 16.26 -19.95
C PRO A 117 22.20 16.30 -19.28
N PRO A 118 23.23 15.67 -19.88
CA PRO A 118 24.56 15.61 -19.27
C PRO A 118 25.04 17.01 -18.92
N ALA A 119 25.34 17.19 -17.63
CA ALA A 119 25.78 18.42 -17.03
C ALA A 119 27.08 18.94 -17.70
N PRO A 120 27.17 20.22 -18.12
CA PRO A 120 28.43 20.85 -18.48
C PRO A 120 29.51 20.69 -17.40
N PRO A 121 30.80 20.72 -17.75
CA PRO A 121 31.87 20.33 -16.84
C PRO A 121 32.00 21.35 -15.69
N GLY A 122 31.73 20.89 -14.46
CA GLY A 122 31.88 21.67 -13.22
C GLY A 122 30.72 21.59 -12.22
N GLN A 123 29.73 20.70 -12.42
CA GLN A 123 28.37 20.90 -11.93
C GLN A 123 27.88 19.95 -10.82
N VAL A 124 27.03 20.53 -9.97
CA VAL A 124 26.14 19.91 -8.97
C VAL A 124 25.45 18.68 -9.57
N LYS A 125 25.54 17.52 -8.92
CA LYS A 125 25.02 16.24 -9.44
C LYS A 125 23.69 15.89 -8.80
N ALA A 126 22.83 15.21 -9.56
CA ALA A 126 21.65 14.56 -8.99
C ALA A 126 22.06 13.24 -8.34
N HIS A 127 21.59 13.00 -7.12
CA HIS A 127 21.81 11.79 -6.34
C HIS A 127 20.46 11.18 -5.97
N GLU A 128 20.39 9.85 -5.97
CA GLU A 128 19.26 9.07 -5.47
C GLU A 128 19.80 8.07 -4.44
N ASP A 129 19.47 8.30 -3.17
CA ASP A 129 19.95 7.50 -2.05
C ASP A 129 18.78 6.74 -1.41
N VAL A 130 18.98 5.45 -1.14
CA VAL A 130 17.97 4.60 -0.48
C VAL A 130 18.50 4.14 0.88
N PHE A 131 17.78 4.53 1.94
CA PHE A 131 18.11 4.25 3.32
C PHE A 131 17.12 3.25 3.92
N ARG A 132 17.57 2.01 4.15
CA ARG A 132 16.76 0.98 4.83
C ARG A 132 16.64 1.28 6.32
N ALA A 133 15.51 1.02 6.96
CA ALA A 133 15.43 1.14 8.42
C ALA A 133 16.33 0.07 9.08
N ASN A 134 16.99 0.40 10.19
CA ASN A 134 17.76 -0.57 10.98
C ASN A 134 16.88 -1.29 12.01
N GLN A 135 15.81 -0.65 12.46
CA GLN A 135 14.82 -1.21 13.37
C GLN A 135 13.42 -0.70 12.99
N SER A 136 12.39 -1.49 13.30
CA SER A 136 11.00 -1.12 13.13
C SER A 136 10.14 -1.68 14.25
N GLY A 137 9.04 -1.03 14.61
CA GLY A 137 8.05 -1.66 15.48
C GLY A 137 6.96 -0.73 15.93
N SER A 138 6.16 -1.22 16.89
CA SER A 138 5.13 -0.44 17.54
C SER A 138 5.24 -0.45 19.05
N PHE A 139 5.07 0.74 19.62
CA PHE A 139 5.03 0.99 21.05
C PHE A 139 3.57 1.16 21.50
N ARG A 140 3.16 0.46 22.56
CA ARG A 140 1.83 0.63 23.15
C ARG A 140 1.80 1.91 23.98
N THR A 141 0.91 2.83 23.64
CA THR A 141 0.73 4.09 24.39
C THR A 141 -0.47 4.03 25.35
N SER A 142 -1.35 3.04 25.21
CA SER A 142 -2.50 2.83 26.10
C SER A 142 -2.84 1.34 26.30
N GLY A 143 -3.63 1.02 27.34
CA GLY A 143 -4.19 -0.32 27.55
C GLY A 143 -3.27 -1.38 28.18
N GLY A 144 -2.09 -1.00 28.71
CA GLY A 144 -1.16 -1.91 29.38
C GLY A 144 0.16 -1.22 29.78
N ALA A 145 1.18 -1.99 30.16
CA ALA A 145 2.52 -1.47 30.42
C ALA A 145 3.13 -0.92 29.11
N ALA A 146 3.59 0.33 29.15
CA ALA A 146 4.18 1.04 28.02
C ALA A 146 5.45 0.31 27.52
N ALA A 147 5.36 -0.35 26.37
CA ALA A 147 6.44 -1.18 25.84
C ALA A 147 6.32 -1.37 24.33
N TRP A 148 7.45 -1.71 23.70
CA TRP A 148 7.49 -2.29 22.37
C TRP A 148 6.89 -3.69 22.41
N TRP A 149 5.91 -3.96 21.55
CA TRP A 149 5.15 -5.20 21.60
C TRP A 149 5.16 -6.00 20.29
N THR A 150 5.57 -5.38 19.18
CA THR A 150 5.72 -6.02 17.88
C THR A 150 6.76 -5.28 17.03
N ASP A 151 7.36 -6.00 16.08
CA ASP A 151 8.30 -5.45 15.08
C ASP A 151 7.59 -4.89 13.84
N GLN A 152 6.29 -5.15 13.70
CA GLN A 152 5.45 -4.50 12.71
C GLN A 152 5.18 -3.04 13.10
N VAL A 153 5.03 -2.17 12.11
CA VAL A 153 4.69 -0.77 12.34
C VAL A 153 3.18 -0.62 12.21
N TRP A 154 2.53 -0.28 13.30
CA TRP A 154 1.10 -0.06 13.38
C TRP A 154 0.77 1.42 13.31
N SER A 155 -0.21 1.71 12.47
CA SER A 155 -1.00 2.93 12.47
C SER A 155 -2.26 2.58 13.26
N ALA A 156 -2.39 3.02 14.52
CA ALA A 156 -3.59 2.82 15.33
C ALA A 156 -3.69 3.85 16.47
N ASP A 157 -4.88 4.06 17.04
CA ASP A 157 -5.08 5.06 18.10
C ASP A 157 -4.38 4.71 19.43
N SER A 158 -4.18 3.42 19.71
CA SER A 158 -3.51 2.94 20.94
C SER A 158 -2.02 2.61 20.76
N HIS A 159 -1.48 2.86 19.56
CA HIS A 159 -0.12 2.50 19.21
C HIS A 159 0.57 3.63 18.45
N VAL A 160 1.88 3.72 18.63
CA VAL A 160 2.72 4.50 17.73
C VAL A 160 3.69 3.57 17.04
N GLY A 161 3.79 3.71 15.72
CA GLY A 161 4.71 2.95 14.89
C GLY A 161 5.97 3.75 14.61
N ALA A 162 7.12 3.11 14.47
CA ALA A 162 8.36 3.80 14.12
C ALA A 162 9.31 2.94 13.27
N TRP A 163 9.99 3.59 12.35
CA TRP A 163 11.14 3.10 11.60
C TRP A 163 12.36 3.97 11.93
N PHE A 164 13.43 3.31 12.36
CA PHE A 164 14.65 3.95 12.81
C PHE A 164 15.69 3.88 11.70
N TYR A 165 16.46 4.95 11.51
CA TYR A 165 17.56 4.96 10.54
C TYR A 165 18.93 5.12 11.19
N GLY A 166 18.98 5.60 12.43
CA GLY A 166 20.22 6.05 13.06
C GLY A 166 20.69 7.35 12.42
N THR A 167 22.01 7.51 12.26
CA THR A 167 22.60 8.75 11.74
C THR A 167 22.82 8.76 10.23
N LYS A 168 22.63 7.62 9.55
CA LYS A 168 23.06 7.43 8.15
C LYS A 168 22.51 8.46 7.16
N ILE A 169 21.28 8.93 7.33
CA ILE A 169 20.70 9.91 6.38
C ILE A 169 21.43 11.25 6.48
N ARG A 170 21.63 11.76 7.70
CA ARG A 170 22.42 12.98 7.97
C ARG A 170 23.87 12.82 7.54
N ASP A 171 24.46 11.67 7.81
CA ASP A 171 25.88 11.45 7.54
C ASP A 171 26.16 11.23 6.03
N THR A 172 25.14 10.86 5.23
CA THR A 172 25.25 10.67 3.78
C THR A 172 24.90 11.93 2.98
N ILE A 173 23.82 12.63 3.33
CA ILE A 173 23.34 13.77 2.54
C ILE A 173 23.96 15.08 3.08
N PRO A 174 24.80 15.79 2.30
CA PRO A 174 25.44 17.02 2.77
C PRO A 174 24.43 18.11 3.09
N ALA A 175 24.75 18.97 4.07
CA ALA A 175 23.88 20.08 4.47
C ALA A 175 23.53 21.05 3.33
N THR A 176 24.36 21.12 2.28
CA THR A 176 24.16 21.96 1.08
C THR A 176 23.23 21.33 0.04
N ALA A 177 22.86 20.06 0.20
CA ALA A 177 22.03 19.34 -0.76
C ALA A 177 20.61 19.87 -0.80
N VAL A 178 20.07 20.07 -2.01
CA VAL A 178 18.67 20.47 -2.19
C VAL A 178 17.81 19.22 -2.35
N ILE A 179 16.89 18.95 -1.42
CA ILE A 179 16.00 17.78 -1.50
C ILE A 179 14.91 18.02 -2.56
N GLN A 180 14.86 17.14 -3.55
CA GLN A 180 13.90 17.16 -4.65
C GLN A 180 12.67 16.32 -4.36
N THR A 181 12.87 15.08 -3.89
CA THR A 181 11.79 14.16 -3.55
C THR A 181 12.16 13.29 -2.35
N VAL A 182 11.15 12.93 -1.56
CA VAL A 182 11.27 11.97 -0.45
C VAL A 182 10.14 10.96 -0.58
N GLU A 183 10.47 9.68 -0.54
CA GLU A 183 9.50 8.60 -0.56
C GLU A 183 9.79 7.59 0.56
N VAL A 184 8.76 6.99 1.14
CA VAL A 184 8.86 5.88 2.08
C VAL A 184 8.25 4.64 1.45
N TYR A 185 8.89 3.48 1.60
CA TYR A 185 8.32 2.19 1.26
C TYR A 185 7.55 1.62 2.45
N ALA A 186 6.22 1.59 2.37
CA ALA A 186 5.34 1.11 3.44
C ALA A 186 4.51 -0.09 2.95
N PRO A 187 5.07 -1.31 2.99
CA PRO A 187 4.36 -2.51 2.56
C PRO A 187 3.32 -2.91 3.60
N ILE A 188 2.04 -2.93 3.20
CA ILE A 188 0.94 -3.28 4.09
C ILE A 188 0.98 -4.80 4.38
N ALA A 189 0.93 -5.15 5.66
CA ALA A 189 0.78 -6.53 6.14
C ALA A 189 -0.71 -6.89 6.32
N SER A 190 -1.49 -5.99 6.91
CA SER A 190 -2.93 -6.14 7.04
C SER A 190 -3.64 -4.80 7.06
N VAL A 191 -4.78 -4.71 6.38
CA VAL A 191 -5.70 -3.56 6.42
C VAL A 191 -6.83 -3.90 7.37
N GLN A 192 -7.12 -3.03 8.34
CA GLN A 192 -8.33 -3.15 9.14
C GLN A 192 -9.30 -1.98 8.91
N VAL A 193 -8.84 -0.79 8.48
CA VAL A 193 -9.64 0.32 7.90
C VAL A 193 -8.77 1.13 6.91
N ASN A 194 -9.35 1.77 5.87
CA ASN A 194 -8.63 2.64 4.92
C ASN A 194 -8.62 4.11 5.42
N ALA A 195 -7.85 4.40 6.47
CA ALA A 195 -7.65 5.77 6.94
C ALA A 195 -6.20 6.23 6.68
N ALA A 196 -6.01 7.54 6.51
CA ALA A 196 -4.67 8.12 6.42
C ALA A 196 -3.88 7.83 7.71
N SER A 197 -2.57 7.62 7.57
CA SER A 197 -1.63 7.49 8.68
C SER A 197 -0.99 8.84 8.96
N ASN A 198 -0.87 9.21 10.23
CA ASN A 198 -0.23 10.47 10.62
C ASN A 198 1.29 10.28 10.66
N VAL A 199 1.95 10.53 9.53
CA VAL A 199 3.41 10.37 9.42
C VAL A 199 4.11 11.54 10.09
N ALA A 200 5.11 11.27 10.93
CA ALA A 200 5.92 12.27 11.58
C ALA A 200 7.39 11.82 11.64
N VAL A 201 8.30 12.78 11.84
CA VAL A 201 9.69 12.47 12.21
C VAL A 201 9.82 12.31 13.72
N HIS A 202 10.80 11.53 14.17
CA HIS A 202 11.20 11.43 15.58
C HIS A 202 12.72 11.40 15.72
N GLY A 203 13.24 11.73 16.91
CA GLY A 203 14.67 11.91 17.17
C GLY A 203 15.43 10.67 17.61
N ASP A 204 14.74 9.58 17.89
CA ASP A 204 15.35 8.36 18.44
C ASP A 204 16.21 7.62 17.39
N LEU A 205 17.45 7.29 17.76
CA LEU A 205 18.39 6.55 16.91
C LEU A 205 18.08 5.04 16.84
N SER A 206 17.39 4.52 17.85
CA SER A 206 17.04 3.12 18.04
C SER A 206 15.81 2.98 18.94
N LYS A 207 15.21 1.80 18.99
CA LYS A 207 14.13 1.49 19.95
C LYS A 207 14.59 1.75 21.39
N GLY A 208 13.77 2.47 22.13
CA GLY A 208 13.99 2.81 23.54
C GLY A 208 12.66 2.96 24.27
N GLY A 209 12.42 4.14 24.85
CA GLY A 209 11.09 4.50 25.36
C GLY A 209 10.07 4.76 24.24
N ALA A 210 8.93 5.36 24.62
CA ALA A 210 7.96 5.86 23.65
C ALA A 210 8.63 6.94 22.76
N PRO A 211 8.57 6.82 21.42
CA PRO A 211 9.09 7.86 20.55
C PRO A 211 8.33 9.18 20.72
N SER A 212 9.06 10.29 20.70
CA SER A 212 8.46 11.63 20.62
C SER A 212 8.40 12.08 19.18
N PHE A 213 7.20 12.35 18.68
CA PHE A 213 6.98 12.78 17.30
C PHE A 213 6.95 14.30 17.17
N GLY A 214 7.48 14.80 16.06
CA GLY A 214 7.29 16.17 15.62
C GLY A 214 5.91 16.40 15.01
N ALA A 215 5.80 17.45 14.18
CA ALA A 215 4.60 17.71 13.40
C ALA A 215 4.23 16.49 12.53
N SER A 216 2.96 16.09 12.60
CA SER A 216 2.44 14.95 11.86
C SER A 216 1.72 15.41 10.59
N TYR A 217 1.82 14.62 9.53
CA TYR A 217 1.20 14.87 8.24
C TYR A 217 0.35 13.66 7.86
N PRO A 218 -0.97 13.82 7.67
CA PRO A 218 -1.82 12.71 7.26
C PRO A 218 -1.50 12.31 5.82
N THR A 219 -1.18 11.05 5.59
CA THR A 219 -0.95 10.49 4.26
C THR A 219 -1.37 9.03 4.17
N THR A 220 -1.85 8.61 3.01
CA THR A 220 -2.18 7.21 2.75
C THR A 220 -0.93 6.48 2.31
N LEU A 221 -0.43 5.57 3.16
CA LEU A 221 0.79 4.80 2.91
C LEU A 221 0.46 3.48 2.22
N ASN A 222 1.09 3.23 1.07
CA ASN A 222 1.10 1.93 0.41
C ASN A 222 2.28 1.81 -0.56
N GLY A 223 3.17 0.85 -0.35
CA GLY A 223 4.38 0.72 -1.16
C GLY A 223 5.22 2.01 -1.12
N TRP A 224 5.85 2.39 -2.25
CA TRP A 224 6.55 3.67 -2.35
C TRP A 224 5.54 4.83 -2.35
N THR A 225 5.50 5.57 -1.26
CA THR A 225 4.61 6.72 -1.06
C THR A 225 5.44 7.99 -0.90
N GLN A 226 5.11 9.03 -1.66
CA GLN A 226 5.77 10.33 -1.55
C GLN A 226 5.40 11.01 -0.24
N LEU A 227 6.42 11.52 0.46
CA LEU A 227 6.30 12.37 1.64
C LEU A 227 6.61 13.83 1.28
N ALA A 228 6.27 14.74 2.18
CA ALA A 228 6.71 16.12 2.05
C ALA A 228 8.24 16.21 2.10
N ASN A 229 8.85 17.03 1.24
CA ASN A 229 10.31 17.20 1.19
C ASN A 229 10.89 17.67 2.54
N THR A 230 10.10 18.37 3.35
CA THR A 230 10.46 18.78 4.72
C THR A 230 10.87 17.59 5.61
N VAL A 231 10.34 16.39 5.38
CA VAL A 231 10.77 15.18 6.10
C VAL A 231 12.24 14.86 5.79
N GLY A 232 12.63 14.91 4.51
CA GLY A 232 14.02 14.69 4.10
C GLY A 232 14.96 15.78 4.61
N GLU A 233 14.51 17.04 4.57
CA GLU A 233 15.25 18.19 5.13
C GLU A 233 15.53 18.01 6.63
N LEU A 234 14.52 17.59 7.41
CA LEU A 234 14.64 17.32 8.85
C LEU A 234 15.59 16.15 9.11
N LEU A 235 15.43 15.02 8.42
CA LEU A 235 16.29 13.84 8.57
C LEU A 235 17.75 14.13 8.17
N ARG A 236 17.96 14.94 7.13
CA ARG A 236 19.29 15.44 6.74
C ARG A 236 19.90 16.32 7.85
N SER A 237 19.11 17.18 8.48
CA SER A 237 19.62 18.05 9.55
C SER A 237 19.98 17.30 10.84
N GLY A 238 19.30 16.18 11.10
CA GLY A 238 19.50 15.30 12.27
C GLY A 238 19.09 15.87 13.63
N GLY A 239 19.05 17.19 13.84
CA GLY A 239 18.82 17.87 15.13
C GLY A 239 17.45 17.65 15.78
N GLY A 240 17.12 16.40 16.10
CA GLY A 240 15.80 15.93 16.56
C GLY A 240 15.07 15.03 15.57
N ALA A 241 15.70 14.62 14.47
CA ALA A 241 15.11 13.75 13.46
C ALA A 241 16.11 12.66 13.00
N ALA A 242 15.87 11.42 13.41
CA ALA A 242 16.66 10.24 13.07
C ALA A 242 15.81 9.06 12.55
N GLY A 243 14.50 9.26 12.51
CA GLY A 243 13.52 8.25 12.17
C GLY A 243 12.22 8.89 11.68
N ILE A 244 11.37 8.05 11.10
CA ILE A 244 9.99 8.40 10.80
C ILE A 244 9.08 7.42 11.54
N GLY A 245 7.88 7.86 11.86
CA GLY A 245 6.89 6.97 12.43
C GLY A 245 5.49 7.46 12.21
N ILE A 246 4.58 6.72 12.81
CA ILE A 246 3.14 6.88 12.67
C ILE A 246 2.59 7.25 14.04
N ASN A 247 2.24 8.53 14.16
CA ASN A 247 1.67 9.12 15.36
C ASN A 247 0.13 8.99 15.33
N HIS A 248 -0.34 7.75 15.43
CA HIS A 248 -1.76 7.35 15.33
C HIS A 248 -2.39 7.40 13.93
N GLY A 249 -3.64 6.95 13.83
CA GLY A 249 -4.43 6.93 12.59
C GLY A 249 -4.50 5.55 11.93
N GLY A 250 -5.05 5.48 10.71
CA GLY A 250 -4.95 4.36 9.78
C GLY A 250 -5.65 3.04 10.12
N TYR A 251 -5.50 2.51 11.33
CA TYR A 251 -5.80 1.12 11.67
C TYR A 251 -5.22 0.13 10.61
N LEU A 252 -3.91 0.29 10.37
CA LEU A 252 -3.09 -0.46 9.42
C LEU A 252 -1.90 -1.07 10.14
N ALA A 253 -1.50 -2.27 9.71
CA ALA A 253 -0.20 -2.82 10.06
C ALA A 253 0.68 -2.92 8.81
N PHE A 254 1.89 -2.40 8.90
CA PHE A 254 2.93 -2.55 7.89
C PHE A 254 3.85 -3.70 8.27
N LYS A 255 4.38 -4.40 7.26
CA LYS A 255 5.32 -5.52 7.46
C LYS A 255 6.51 -5.06 8.30
N SER A 256 7.00 -5.93 9.16
CA SER A 256 8.27 -5.77 9.87
C SER A 256 9.46 -5.88 8.91
N LEU A 257 10.66 -5.51 9.37
CA LEU A 257 11.90 -5.68 8.60
C LEU A 257 12.21 -7.14 8.27
N THR A 258 11.76 -8.09 9.10
CA THR A 258 11.94 -9.53 8.87
C THR A 258 11.01 -10.05 7.78
N GLU A 259 9.79 -9.51 7.71
CA GLU A 259 8.80 -9.87 6.67
C GLU A 259 9.09 -9.17 5.33
N ASP A 260 9.66 -7.97 5.37
CA ASP A 260 10.13 -7.23 4.19
C ASP A 260 11.32 -6.34 4.54
N ALA A 261 12.50 -6.68 4.01
CA ALA A 261 13.74 -5.97 4.28
C ALA A 261 13.78 -4.53 3.73
N LEU A 262 12.78 -4.11 2.95
CA LEU A 262 12.58 -2.73 2.51
C LEU A 262 11.53 -1.99 3.34
N SER A 263 10.87 -2.61 4.33
CA SER A 263 9.86 -1.93 5.14
C SER A 263 10.45 -0.67 5.80
N GLY A 264 9.78 0.46 5.56
CA GLY A 264 10.25 1.77 5.96
C GLY A 264 11.51 2.23 5.26
N ALA A 265 11.90 1.68 4.10
CA ALA A 265 13.02 2.26 3.37
C ALA A 265 12.64 3.68 2.92
N ILE A 266 13.54 4.65 3.12
CA ILE A 266 13.38 6.01 2.61
C ILE A 266 14.24 6.18 1.37
N ARG A 267 13.64 6.67 0.29
CA ARG A 267 14.34 7.09 -0.93
C ARG A 267 14.35 8.61 -0.99
N ILE A 268 15.53 9.21 -1.12
CA ILE A 268 15.71 10.65 -1.21
C ILE A 268 16.43 10.97 -2.52
N ARG A 269 15.83 11.86 -3.32
CA ARG A 269 16.52 12.48 -4.45
C ARG A 269 16.98 13.87 -4.05
N SER A 270 18.23 14.18 -4.33
CA SER A 270 18.80 15.48 -3.99
C SER A 270 19.84 15.94 -5.02
N ILE A 271 20.19 17.23 -4.97
CA ILE A 271 21.15 17.84 -5.88
C ILE A 271 22.28 18.44 -5.04
N TYR A 272 23.52 17.95 -5.22
CA TYR A 272 24.75 18.47 -4.60
C TYR A 272 26.03 18.05 -5.36
#